data_AF-F8J857-F1
#
_entry.id   AF-F8J857-F1
#
_cell.length_a   1.000
_cell.length_b   1.000
_cell.length_c   1.000
_cell.angle_alpha   90.00
_cell.angle_beta   90.00
_cell.angle_gamma   90.00
#
_symmetry.space_group_name_H-M   'P 1'
#
loop_
_entity.id
_entity.type
_entity.pdbx_description
1 polymer ?
#
loop_
_entity_poly.entity_id
_entity_poly.type
_entity_poly.pdbx_seq_one_letter_code
_entity_poly.pdbx_strand_id
1 'polypeptide(L)'
;MTAVAEIALSAFAVEIAIFVAPQTRIDKRDAARGRFQSKEHDADGAVWRGDRWRPVVVERIGPDRALTGIEDLVTVAHRLTAQIETGRRTIRKGDGKIEADDDVRVRQIIEHTIERGGRALRRDLLRRRGGFVDEARESESGQDNRHRTSRELKQRPSAVNDWHGRPLARLRFRKHQMNMSPIDSSNQPLMEGVACRAAIPYHASSIRGAARDVSDMAASGAVSDFETVVIGAGVVGLAIAAELAEAGQNVLVVERHSTFGIETSSRNSEVIHAGIYYPPGSLRAKLCVEGKERLYAFAARYNVPVHRCGKLLVATAESEIAQLEAIEAKAAANGVSDLKRLTPDEVRRLEPDVRCVAATLSPSTGIIDGHAFMAALEARLLNAGGEIAYHSEVVGISAGSGDGFRLSISSAGDISELSCMRLVNAAGLGASRIGRMIEYRNAGYTVPGLFPAKGHYFSLAAKAPFKHLIYPMPSPDALGVHVTLDMSGAARFGPDVYWQNDLDYAFVAADARRETFAKEIKRYWPSLPDGALMPAYTGIRPKIYSQGSSPADFEIHGSSQHGVPSFVGLYGIESPGLTASLAIASYVARLLDA
;
A
#
# COMPACT_ATOMS: atom_id res chain seq x y z
N MET A 1 -32.00 37.57 -1.06
CA MET A 1 -31.04 37.51 0.07
C MET A 1 -29.70 37.05 -0.47
N THR A 2 -29.09 37.96 -1.21
CA THR A 2 -28.04 37.76 -2.21
C THR A 2 -26.86 38.66 -1.81
N ALA A 3 -26.49 38.62 -0.53
CA ALA A 3 -25.47 39.50 0.05
C ALA A 3 -24.62 38.79 1.15
N VAL A 4 -24.74 37.47 1.28
CA VAL A 4 -23.81 36.63 2.07
C VAL A 4 -22.90 35.80 1.13
N ALA A 5 -23.12 35.91 -0.18
CA ALA A 5 -22.31 35.26 -1.22
C ALA A 5 -21.14 36.13 -1.76
N GLU A 6 -21.04 37.41 -1.36
CA GLU A 6 -20.00 38.33 -1.87
C GLU A 6 -18.92 38.73 -0.85
N ILE A 7 -19.02 38.31 0.42
CA ILE A 7 -18.05 38.72 1.47
C ILE A 7 -17.08 37.58 1.89
N ALA A 8 -17.22 36.38 1.33
CA ALA A 8 -16.29 35.26 1.59
C ALA A 8 -15.35 34.94 0.41
N LEU A 9 -15.23 35.83 -0.58
CA LEU A 9 -14.51 35.61 -1.84
C LEU A 9 -13.29 36.52 -2.06
N SER A 10 -12.80 37.21 -1.03
CA SER A 10 -11.65 38.15 -1.13
C SER A 10 -10.49 37.85 -0.18
N ALA A 11 -10.15 36.58 0.01
CA ALA A 11 -8.91 36.18 0.68
C ALA A 11 -8.19 35.08 -0.12
N PHE A 12 -7.92 35.36 -1.39
CA PHE A 12 -7.23 34.41 -2.27
C PHE A 12 -6.16 35.10 -3.10
N ALA A 13 -4.91 34.93 -2.67
CA ALA A 13 -3.73 35.05 -3.51
C ALA A 13 -2.79 33.91 -3.12
N VAL A 14 -2.58 32.95 -4.04
CA VAL A 14 -1.45 32.03 -3.97
C VAL A 14 -0.29 32.76 -4.64
N GLU A 15 0.69 33.24 -3.86
CA GLU A 15 1.91 33.81 -4.43
C GLU A 15 2.80 32.67 -4.96
N ILE A 16 2.90 32.54 -6.28
CA ILE A 16 3.93 31.72 -6.94
C ILE A 16 4.92 32.69 -7.59
N ALA A 17 6.12 32.81 -7.00
CA ALA A 17 7.21 33.57 -7.60
C ALA A 17 8.01 32.67 -8.56
N ILE A 18 7.96 32.93 -9.86
CA ILE A 18 8.82 32.29 -10.88
C ILE A 18 10.02 33.21 -11.15
N PHE A 19 11.24 32.73 -10.90
CA PHE A 19 12.48 33.46 -11.18
C PHE A 19 13.06 33.09 -12.56
N VAL A 20 13.30 34.08 -13.42
CA VAL A 20 14.12 33.91 -14.64
C VAL A 20 15.10 35.07 -14.82
N ALA A 21 16.40 34.85 -14.54
CA ALA A 21 17.52 35.42 -15.31
C ALA A 21 18.84 34.63 -15.13
N PRO A 22 19.59 34.28 -16.21
CA PRO A 22 20.62 33.22 -16.18
C PRO A 22 21.92 33.44 -15.46
N GLN A 23 22.21 34.64 -14.97
CA GLN A 23 23.57 34.95 -14.55
C GLN A 23 23.65 35.85 -13.30
N THR A 24 22.68 35.71 -12.40
CA THR A 24 22.64 36.45 -11.12
C THR A 24 22.61 35.47 -9.95
N ARG A 25 23.75 35.31 -9.27
CA ARG A 25 23.82 34.61 -7.97
C ARG A 25 23.07 35.45 -6.93
N ILE A 26 21.83 35.08 -6.64
CA ILE A 26 21.11 35.48 -5.42
C ILE A 26 20.97 34.25 -4.53
N ASP A 27 21.26 34.44 -3.24
CA ASP A 27 21.47 33.41 -2.24
C ASP A 27 20.15 32.80 -1.76
N LYS A 28 20.08 31.46 -1.71
CA LYS A 28 18.85 30.66 -1.45
C LYS A 28 18.33 30.78 0.00
N ARG A 29 19.02 31.51 0.89
CA ARG A 29 18.72 31.59 2.33
C ARG A 29 17.75 32.71 2.75
N ASP A 30 17.55 33.75 1.94
CA ASP A 30 16.67 34.88 2.29
C ASP A 30 15.23 34.71 1.80
N ALA A 31 15.04 33.99 0.68
CA ALA A 31 13.72 33.68 0.12
C ALA A 31 12.82 32.84 1.05
N ALA A 32 13.41 32.08 1.99
CA ALA A 32 12.66 31.26 2.95
C ALA A 32 12.31 31.97 4.27
N ARG A 33 12.83 33.19 4.51
CA ARG A 33 12.69 33.91 5.79
C ARG A 33 11.84 35.18 5.73
N GLY A 34 11.28 35.51 4.56
CA GLY A 34 10.50 36.76 4.39
C GLY A 34 11.31 38.02 4.70
N ARG A 35 12.65 37.97 4.59
CA ARG A 35 13.53 39.13 4.76
C ARG A 35 14.07 39.55 3.40
N PHE A 36 13.25 40.25 2.62
CA PHE A 36 13.75 41.04 1.51
C PHE A 36 14.12 42.42 2.06
N GLN A 37 15.41 42.74 2.12
CA GLN A 37 15.88 44.08 2.46
C GLN A 37 16.11 44.93 1.20
N SER A 38 15.64 46.16 1.29
CA SER A 38 15.26 47.08 0.22
C SER A 38 16.39 47.99 -0.29
N LYS A 39 17.46 47.46 -0.89
CA LYS A 39 18.60 48.33 -1.29
C LYS A 39 19.05 48.34 -2.75
N GLU A 40 18.43 47.62 -3.70
CA GLU A 40 18.91 47.62 -5.09
C GLU A 40 17.82 47.72 -6.19
N HIS A 41 16.65 48.26 -5.89
CA HIS A 41 15.58 48.46 -6.89
C HIS A 41 15.11 49.92 -6.89
N ASP A 42 14.85 50.47 -8.08
CA ASP A 42 14.12 51.73 -8.21
C ASP A 42 12.60 51.51 -8.13
N ALA A 43 11.85 52.60 -8.03
CA ALA A 43 10.40 52.58 -7.85
C ALA A 43 9.63 51.95 -9.03
N ASP A 44 10.29 51.80 -10.19
CA ASP A 44 9.70 51.27 -11.42
C ASP A 44 10.10 49.80 -11.69
N GLY A 45 10.79 49.16 -10.74
CA GLY A 45 11.15 47.73 -10.80
C GLY A 45 12.32 47.43 -11.74
N ALA A 46 13.10 48.43 -12.14
CA ALA A 46 14.33 48.24 -12.87
C ALA A 46 15.50 47.90 -11.93
N VAL A 47 16.52 47.22 -12.45
CA VAL A 47 17.74 46.88 -11.70
C VAL A 47 18.93 47.60 -12.32
N TRP A 48 19.77 48.23 -11.49
CA TRP A 48 20.98 48.94 -11.92
C TRP A 48 22.11 47.96 -12.23
N ARG A 49 22.75 48.13 -13.38
CA ARG A 49 23.90 47.32 -13.80
C ARG A 49 25.01 48.22 -14.31
N GLY A 50 25.84 48.70 -13.39
CA GLY A 50 27.11 49.38 -13.67
C GLY A 50 26.99 50.76 -14.32
N ASP A 51 26.28 50.89 -15.44
CA ASP A 51 26.19 52.10 -16.25
C ASP A 51 24.75 52.48 -16.67
N ARG A 52 23.75 51.59 -16.55
CA ARG A 52 22.35 51.91 -16.85
C ARG A 52 21.31 51.01 -16.16
N TRP A 53 20.09 51.52 -16.00
CA TRP A 53 18.92 50.80 -15.47
C TRP A 53 18.31 49.89 -16.54
N ARG A 54 17.89 48.67 -16.16
CA ARG A 54 17.14 47.76 -17.05
C ARG A 54 15.81 47.31 -16.44
N PRO A 55 14.69 47.43 -17.18
CA PRO A 55 13.37 47.08 -16.66
C PRO A 55 13.21 45.56 -16.52
N VAL A 56 12.52 45.14 -15.46
CA VAL A 56 12.11 43.76 -15.23
C VAL A 56 10.62 43.66 -15.56
N VAL A 57 10.25 42.79 -16.50
CA VAL A 57 8.84 42.51 -16.78
C VAL A 57 8.39 41.34 -15.90
N VAL A 58 7.48 41.63 -14.98
CA VAL A 58 6.82 40.64 -14.14
C VAL A 58 5.46 40.34 -14.76
N GLU A 59 5.28 39.12 -15.27
CA GLU A 59 3.97 38.72 -15.79
C GLU A 59 3.12 38.13 -14.66
N ARG A 60 1.96 38.75 -14.43
CA ARG A 60 1.04 38.41 -13.35
C ARG A 60 -0.06 37.55 -13.95
N ILE A 61 -0.10 36.25 -13.64
CA ILE A 61 -1.21 35.39 -14.07
C ILE A 61 -2.38 35.62 -13.12
N GLY A 62 -3.35 36.42 -13.56
CA GLY A 62 -4.59 36.73 -12.84
C GLY A 62 -5.70 35.68 -13.08
N PRO A 63 -6.75 35.68 -12.25
CA PRO A 63 -7.81 34.69 -12.26
C PRO A 63 -8.84 35.02 -13.34
N ASP A 64 -8.53 34.74 -14.60
CA ASP A 64 -9.56 34.75 -15.64
C ASP A 64 -9.51 33.44 -16.40
N ARG A 65 -10.56 32.64 -16.18
CA ARG A 65 -11.00 31.42 -16.91
C ARG A 65 -10.73 30.02 -16.35
N ALA A 66 -10.38 29.86 -15.09
CA ALA A 66 -10.54 28.56 -14.46
C ALA A 66 -11.09 28.74 -13.05
N LEU A 67 -12.00 27.85 -12.63
CA LEU A 67 -12.61 27.76 -11.29
C LEU A 67 -14.01 28.36 -11.17
N THR A 68 -14.89 28.04 -12.10
CA THR A 68 -16.30 27.79 -11.77
C THR A 68 -16.53 26.28 -11.66
N GLY A 69 -16.33 25.76 -10.46
CA GLY A 69 -16.57 24.36 -10.15
C GLY A 69 -15.67 23.87 -9.03
N ILE A 70 -16.22 23.06 -8.13
CA ILE A 70 -15.51 22.38 -7.04
C ILE A 70 -14.50 21.41 -7.68
N GLU A 71 -13.37 21.92 -8.14
CA GLU A 71 -12.19 21.12 -8.48
C GLU A 71 -11.23 21.16 -7.30
N ASP A 72 -10.65 19.99 -7.00
CA ASP A 72 -9.67 19.79 -5.95
C ASP A 72 -8.47 20.71 -6.21
N LEU A 73 -8.12 21.56 -5.22
CA LEU A 73 -7.03 22.54 -5.32
C LEU A 73 -5.69 21.89 -5.73
N VAL A 74 -5.53 20.60 -5.43
CA VAL A 74 -4.40 19.76 -5.82
C VAL A 74 -4.39 19.52 -7.33
N THR A 75 -5.53 19.28 -7.95
CA THR A 75 -5.67 19.08 -9.40
C THR A 75 -5.32 20.35 -10.18
N VAL A 76 -5.71 21.52 -9.68
CA VAL A 76 -5.36 22.81 -10.27
C VAL A 76 -3.86 23.07 -10.18
N ALA A 77 -3.26 22.78 -9.03
CA ALA A 77 -1.83 22.95 -8.80
C ALA A 77 -0.98 22.03 -9.68
N HIS A 78 -1.37 20.75 -9.83
CA HIS A 78 -0.70 19.84 -10.76
C HIS A 78 -0.79 20.28 -12.22
N ARG A 79 -1.94 20.84 -12.62
CA ARG A 79 -2.17 21.35 -13.99
C ARG A 79 -1.28 22.56 -14.30
N LEU A 80 -1.14 23.48 -13.35
CA LEU A 80 -0.25 24.65 -13.47
C LEU A 80 1.23 24.25 -13.46
N THR A 81 1.61 23.24 -12.67
CA THR A 81 3.00 22.73 -12.61
C THR A 81 3.44 22.10 -13.94
N ALA A 82 2.51 21.51 -14.70
CA ALA A 82 2.79 20.93 -16.01
C ALA A 82 3.05 21.97 -17.12
N GLN A 83 2.74 23.25 -16.90
CA GLN A 83 2.94 24.34 -17.86
C GLN A 83 4.24 25.13 -17.65
N ILE A 84 5.04 24.76 -16.64
CA ILE A 84 6.32 25.43 -16.33
C ILE A 84 7.44 24.79 -17.16
N GLU A 85 7.93 25.47 -18.20
CA GLU A 85 9.15 25.09 -18.93
C GLU A 85 10.40 25.63 -18.21
N THR A 86 11.32 24.75 -17.79
CA THR A 86 12.59 25.14 -17.17
C THR A 86 13.72 25.16 -18.21
N GLY A 87 14.26 26.34 -18.50
CA GLY A 87 15.45 26.48 -19.37
C GLY A 87 16.75 26.14 -18.63
N ARG A 88 17.57 25.24 -19.20
CA ARG A 88 18.88 24.76 -18.68
C ARG A 88 19.78 25.86 -18.11
N ARG A 89 20.39 25.64 -16.92
CA ARG A 89 21.51 26.46 -16.39
C ARG A 89 22.52 25.70 -15.51
N THR A 90 23.79 26.01 -15.72
CA THR A 90 24.99 25.53 -15.00
C THR A 90 25.37 26.48 -13.84
N ILE A 91 25.85 25.95 -12.70
CA ILE A 91 26.37 26.77 -11.58
C ILE A 91 27.80 26.34 -11.22
N ARG A 92 28.74 27.30 -11.11
CA ARG A 92 30.16 27.09 -10.76
C ARG A 92 30.39 27.22 -9.24
N LYS A 93 31.28 26.40 -8.64
CA LYS A 93 31.88 26.64 -7.30
C LYS A 93 33.41 26.81 -7.43
N GLY A 94 34.01 27.48 -6.44
CA GLY A 94 35.23 28.30 -6.49
C GLY A 94 36.58 27.65 -6.82
N ASP A 95 36.61 26.48 -7.44
CA ASP A 95 37.83 25.67 -7.57
C ASP A 95 37.96 24.98 -8.95
N GLY A 96 37.03 25.26 -9.88
CA GLY A 96 37.25 24.95 -11.30
C GLY A 96 36.78 23.59 -11.84
N LYS A 97 35.97 22.80 -11.13
CA LYS A 97 35.23 21.66 -11.73
C LYS A 97 33.74 21.97 -11.96
N ILE A 98 33.20 21.50 -13.08
CA ILE A 98 31.83 21.69 -13.56
C ILE A 98 31.00 20.44 -13.20
N GLU A 99 29.86 20.62 -12.53
CA GLU A 99 28.82 19.59 -12.40
C GLU A 99 27.45 20.24 -12.69
N ALA A 100 26.62 19.56 -13.49
CA ALA A 100 25.25 19.94 -13.80
C ALA A 100 24.30 19.27 -12.80
N ASP A 101 23.25 19.97 -12.34
CA ASP A 101 22.20 19.38 -11.49
C ASP A 101 20.84 19.49 -12.21
N ASP A 102 20.08 18.40 -12.15
CA ASP A 102 18.94 18.04 -13.00
C ASP A 102 17.65 18.83 -12.71
N ASP A 103 16.85 19.10 -13.76
CA ASP A 103 15.52 19.71 -13.74
C ASP A 103 14.55 19.10 -12.70
N VAL A 104 14.79 17.83 -12.33
CA VAL A 104 14.02 17.05 -11.35
C VAL A 104 14.01 17.72 -9.98
N ARG A 105 15.13 18.32 -9.57
CA ARG A 105 15.29 18.85 -8.20
C ARG A 105 14.54 20.17 -7.99
N VAL A 106 14.43 20.98 -9.04
CA VAL A 106 13.64 22.24 -9.02
C VAL A 106 12.15 21.92 -8.98
N ARG A 107 11.71 20.94 -9.77
CA ARG A 107 10.32 20.47 -9.79
C ARG A 107 9.87 19.92 -8.44
N GLN A 108 10.69 19.11 -7.79
CA GLN A 108 10.41 18.56 -6.45
C GLN A 108 10.26 19.66 -5.38
N ILE A 109 11.03 20.76 -5.46
CA ILE A 109 10.93 21.88 -4.53
C ILE A 109 9.60 22.64 -4.69
N ILE A 110 9.15 22.81 -5.93
CA ILE A 110 7.87 23.45 -6.25
C ILE A 110 6.70 22.61 -5.75
N GLU A 111 6.70 21.31 -6.07
CA GLU A 111 5.68 20.34 -5.63
C GLU A 111 5.59 20.30 -4.09
N HIS A 112 6.74 20.26 -3.40
CA HIS A 112 6.78 20.23 -1.94
C HIS A 112 6.25 21.52 -1.29
N THR A 113 6.45 22.68 -1.93
CA THR A 113 5.97 23.98 -1.44
C THR A 113 4.44 24.09 -1.56
N ILE A 114 3.90 23.63 -2.69
CA ILE A 114 2.46 23.55 -2.95
C ILE A 114 1.77 22.66 -1.91
N GLU A 115 2.32 21.47 -1.66
CA GLU A 115 1.75 20.55 -0.68
C GLU A 115 1.77 21.12 0.75
N ARG A 116 2.85 21.81 1.13
CA ARG A 116 2.94 22.45 2.45
C ARG A 116 1.90 23.56 2.62
N GLY A 117 1.69 24.38 1.60
CA GLY A 117 0.63 25.40 1.57
C GLY A 117 -0.76 24.79 1.70
N GLY A 118 -1.06 23.74 0.92
CA GLY A 118 -2.33 23.01 0.99
C GLY A 118 -2.62 22.39 2.36
N ARG A 119 -1.59 21.80 3.01
CA ARG A 119 -1.70 21.23 4.36
C ARG A 119 -1.91 22.29 5.46
N ALA A 120 -1.39 23.50 5.29
CA ALA A 120 -1.65 24.61 6.21
C ALA A 120 -3.09 25.12 6.06
N LEU A 121 -3.56 25.29 4.82
CA LEU A 121 -4.93 25.71 4.50
C LEU A 121 -5.99 24.74 5.04
N ARG A 122 -5.75 23.42 4.90
CA ARG A 122 -6.66 22.38 5.41
C ARG A 122 -6.79 22.42 6.94
N ARG A 123 -5.70 22.70 7.66
CA ARG A 123 -5.72 22.83 9.12
C ARG A 123 -6.48 24.07 9.60
N ASP A 124 -6.36 25.19 8.89
CA ASP A 124 -7.07 26.43 9.25
C ASP A 124 -8.57 26.31 8.99
N LEU A 125 -8.98 25.67 7.87
CA LEU A 125 -10.39 25.40 7.56
C LEU A 125 -11.07 24.47 8.57
N LEU A 126 -10.33 23.48 9.09
CA LEU A 126 -10.82 22.58 10.14
C LEU A 126 -10.98 23.29 11.49
N ARG A 127 -10.12 24.26 11.81
CA ARG A 127 -10.26 25.11 13.01
C ARG A 127 -11.46 26.04 12.91
N ARG A 128 -11.70 26.65 11.75
CA ARG A 128 -12.83 27.57 11.52
C ARG A 128 -14.20 26.88 11.52
N ARG A 129 -14.27 25.56 11.26
CA ARG A 129 -15.50 24.76 11.36
C ARG A 129 -15.86 24.34 12.78
N GLY A 130 -15.00 24.58 13.77
CA GLY A 130 -15.17 24.11 15.16
C GLY A 130 -15.54 25.19 16.19
N GLY A 131 -16.12 26.33 15.82
CA GLY A 131 -16.40 27.43 16.76
C GLY A 131 -17.85 27.91 16.79
N PHE A 132 -18.58 27.52 17.84
CA PHE A 132 -19.61 28.33 18.53
C PHE A 132 -19.57 27.94 20.02
N VAL A 133 -18.80 28.68 20.83
CA VAL A 133 -19.20 29.64 21.90
C VAL A 133 -19.76 29.00 23.18
N ASP A 134 -18.98 29.17 24.23
CA ASP A 134 -19.29 29.05 25.66
C ASP A 134 -19.74 30.45 26.14
N GLU A 135 -20.91 30.60 26.77
CA GLU A 135 -21.25 31.76 27.62
C GLU A 135 -22.60 31.59 28.36
N ALA A 136 -22.56 31.46 29.69
CA ALA A 136 -23.33 32.28 30.62
C ALA A 136 -22.87 32.05 32.08
N ARG A 137 -22.44 33.15 32.70
CA ARG A 137 -22.03 33.29 34.11
C ARG A 137 -23.21 33.79 34.97
N GLU A 138 -23.12 33.46 36.26
CA GLU A 138 -23.54 34.22 37.46
C GLU A 138 -24.94 34.11 38.10
N SER A 139 -24.87 34.16 39.44
CA SER A 139 -25.90 34.25 40.52
C SER A 139 -26.43 32.90 41.04
N GLU A 140 -26.48 32.59 42.34
CA GLU A 140 -26.16 33.29 43.59
C GLU A 140 -26.22 32.25 44.75
N SER A 141 -25.41 32.50 45.79
CA SER A 141 -25.51 32.08 47.20
C SER A 141 -26.48 30.98 47.67
N GLY A 142 -25.96 30.07 48.52
CA GLY A 142 -26.79 29.35 49.49
C GLY A 142 -26.06 28.26 50.26
N GLN A 143 -25.46 28.61 51.39
CA GLN A 143 -25.12 27.66 52.47
C GLN A 143 -26.36 26.84 52.86
N ASP A 144 -26.24 25.54 53.13
CA ASP A 144 -26.45 25.03 54.49
C ASP A 144 -25.94 23.58 54.66
N ASN A 145 -25.39 23.36 55.83
CA ASN A 145 -24.86 22.14 56.39
C ASN A 145 -26.01 21.45 57.14
N ARG A 146 -26.20 20.12 57.07
CA ARG A 146 -26.78 19.34 58.21
C ARG A 146 -26.76 17.82 58.06
N HIS A 147 -26.26 17.19 59.11
CA HIS A 147 -26.34 15.79 59.51
C HIS A 147 -27.77 15.22 59.63
N ARG A 148 -27.93 13.89 59.43
CA ARG A 148 -28.45 12.87 60.39
C ARG A 148 -28.88 11.56 59.67
N THR A 149 -28.22 10.42 59.87
CA THR A 149 -28.43 9.29 60.83
C THR A 149 -29.13 8.05 60.24
N SER A 150 -28.33 6.98 60.07
CA SER A 150 -28.46 5.60 60.58
C SER A 150 -29.81 4.88 60.86
N ARG A 151 -29.74 3.56 60.58
CA ARG A 151 -30.57 2.38 60.98
C ARG A 151 -31.48 1.83 59.85
N GLU A 152 -31.57 0.53 59.55
CA GLU A 152 -31.28 -0.69 60.33
C GLU A 152 -31.14 -1.93 59.43
N LEU A 153 -30.50 -2.97 59.99
CA LEU A 153 -30.20 -4.30 59.43
C LEU A 153 -31.46 -5.13 59.05
N LYS A 154 -31.30 -6.10 58.12
CA LYS A 154 -31.29 -7.54 58.47
C LYS A 154 -31.05 -8.49 57.27
N GLN A 155 -30.08 -9.38 57.50
CA GLN A 155 -30.04 -10.81 57.16
C GLN A 155 -29.67 -11.28 55.74
N ARG A 156 -28.40 -11.71 55.64
CA ARG A 156 -27.86 -12.85 54.85
C ARG A 156 -28.15 -14.17 55.62
N PRO A 157 -28.03 -15.40 55.05
CA PRO A 157 -26.85 -15.83 54.27
C PRO A 157 -26.98 -16.92 53.17
N SER A 158 -25.83 -17.10 52.49
CA SER A 158 -25.22 -18.33 51.89
C SER A 158 -25.95 -19.02 50.73
N ALA A 159 -25.43 -19.00 49.49
CA ALA A 159 -24.24 -19.68 48.92
C ALA A 159 -24.44 -21.20 48.72
N VAL A 160 -24.28 -21.69 47.48
CA VAL A 160 -23.50 -22.88 47.03
C VAL A 160 -23.54 -22.96 45.48
N ASN A 161 -22.37 -23.17 44.86
CA ASN A 161 -22.16 -23.59 43.45
C ASN A 161 -22.03 -25.13 43.37
N ASP A 162 -22.38 -25.73 42.23
CA ASP A 162 -21.55 -26.73 41.48
C ASP A 162 -22.24 -27.05 40.12
N TRP A 163 -21.58 -27.07 38.95
CA TRP A 163 -20.57 -27.99 38.38
C TRP A 163 -21.11 -29.40 38.06
N HIS A 164 -21.55 -29.63 36.82
CA HIS A 164 -21.28 -30.83 35.98
C HIS A 164 -22.01 -30.81 34.60
N GLY A 165 -21.25 -31.02 33.53
CA GLY A 165 -21.61 -31.93 32.41
C GLY A 165 -22.63 -31.50 31.34
N ARG A 166 -22.16 -31.30 30.10
CA ARG A 166 -22.97 -31.14 28.85
C ARG A 166 -23.60 -32.49 28.39
N PRO A 167 -24.29 -32.68 27.22
CA PRO A 167 -24.76 -31.76 26.16
C PRO A 167 -26.17 -32.10 25.51
N LEU A 168 -26.54 -31.32 24.47
CA LEU A 168 -27.40 -31.62 23.29
C LEU A 168 -28.89 -31.15 23.22
N ALA A 169 -29.06 -30.15 22.33
CA ALA A 169 -29.92 -30.17 21.12
C ALA A 169 -31.39 -29.73 21.16
N ARG A 170 -31.73 -29.03 20.05
CA ARG A 170 -33.05 -28.78 19.41
C ARG A 170 -33.82 -27.54 19.85
N LEU A 171 -33.62 -26.43 19.13
CA LEU A 171 -34.71 -25.48 18.89
C LEU A 171 -35.39 -25.80 17.55
N ARG A 172 -36.65 -26.23 17.64
CA ARG A 172 -37.61 -26.33 16.54
C ARG A 172 -38.28 -24.97 16.33
N PHE A 173 -38.40 -24.61 15.07
CA PHE A 173 -39.24 -23.54 14.53
C PHE A 173 -40.70 -23.62 15.01
N ARG A 174 -41.30 -22.46 15.29
CA ARG A 174 -42.75 -22.26 15.20
C ARG A 174 -43.08 -21.33 14.04
N LYS A 175 -43.88 -21.89 13.13
CA LYS A 175 -44.56 -21.24 12.00
C LYS A 175 -45.57 -20.21 12.51
N HIS A 176 -45.76 -19.13 11.74
CA HIS A 176 -47.09 -18.58 11.48
C HIS A 176 -47.25 -18.48 9.96
N GLN A 177 -48.27 -19.17 9.46
CA GLN A 177 -48.76 -19.06 8.08
C GLN A 177 -49.71 -17.86 8.00
N MET A 178 -49.71 -17.15 6.87
CA MET A 178 -50.95 -16.94 6.11
C MET A 178 -50.67 -16.55 4.65
N ASN A 179 -51.17 -17.43 3.76
CA ASN A 179 -51.68 -17.30 2.39
C ASN A 179 -51.02 -16.40 1.32
N MET A 180 -50.67 -17.06 0.20
CA MET A 180 -50.48 -16.50 -1.15
C MET A 180 -51.85 -16.37 -1.88
N SER A 181 -52.07 -15.51 -2.87
CA SER A 181 -51.50 -15.44 -4.25
C SER A 181 -52.22 -14.29 -5.03
N PRO A 182 -51.93 -13.96 -6.32
CA PRO A 182 -50.63 -13.76 -7.01
C PRO A 182 -50.57 -12.52 -7.97
N ILE A 183 -49.34 -12.18 -8.41
CA ILE A 183 -48.91 -11.47 -9.65
C ILE A 183 -49.27 -9.97 -9.85
N ASP A 184 -48.25 -9.10 -9.89
CA ASP A 184 -47.90 -8.32 -11.09
C ASP A 184 -46.45 -7.78 -11.03
N SER A 185 -45.83 -7.76 -12.19
CA SER A 185 -44.49 -7.29 -12.52
C SER A 185 -44.51 -5.81 -12.91
N SER A 186 -43.84 -4.96 -12.15
CA SER A 186 -43.15 -3.73 -12.61
C SER A 186 -42.88 -2.80 -11.42
N ASN A 187 -41.85 -1.96 -11.59
CA ASN A 187 -41.42 -0.85 -10.76
C ASN A 187 -40.40 -1.08 -9.64
N GLN A 188 -39.32 -0.31 -9.82
CA GLN A 188 -38.16 -0.07 -8.98
C GLN A 188 -38.51 0.34 -7.55
N PRO A 189 -37.62 0.10 -6.58
CA PRO A 189 -37.53 0.95 -5.40
C PRO A 189 -36.28 1.85 -5.48
N LEU A 190 -36.55 3.15 -5.35
CA LEU A 190 -35.63 4.18 -4.88
C LEU A 190 -35.00 3.73 -3.55
N MET A 191 -33.67 3.66 -3.51
CA MET A 191 -32.91 3.50 -2.27
C MET A 191 -32.39 4.87 -1.83
N GLU A 192 -33.10 5.49 -0.89
CA GLU A 192 -32.53 6.50 0.00
C GLU A 192 -31.56 5.80 0.97
N GLY A 193 -30.28 5.80 0.62
CA GLY A 193 -29.18 5.30 1.45
C GLY A 193 -28.50 6.45 2.19
N VAL A 194 -28.65 6.46 3.52
CA VAL A 194 -27.99 7.35 4.46
C VAL A 194 -26.47 7.34 4.25
N ALA A 195 -25.91 8.47 3.82
CA ALA A 195 -24.48 8.66 3.64
C ALA A 195 -23.77 8.83 5.00
N CYS A 196 -23.23 7.75 5.55
CA CYS A 196 -22.24 7.83 6.63
C CYS A 196 -20.86 8.20 6.05
N ARG A 197 -20.62 9.51 5.88
CA ARG A 197 -19.27 10.05 5.65
C ARG A 197 -18.58 10.25 7.01
N ALA A 198 -17.76 9.30 7.43
CA ALA A 198 -16.79 9.52 8.50
C ALA A 198 -15.44 9.91 7.88
N ALA A 199 -15.18 11.21 7.83
CA ALA A 199 -13.83 11.74 7.58
C ALA A 199 -13.11 11.84 8.93
N ILE A 200 -12.10 11.00 9.15
CA ILE A 200 -11.26 11.08 10.36
C ILE A 200 -10.06 12.01 10.06
N PRO A 201 -9.85 13.10 10.82
CA PRO A 201 -8.71 13.98 10.61
C PRO A 201 -7.41 13.39 11.14
N TYR A 202 -6.40 13.42 10.28
CA TYR A 202 -4.99 13.06 10.52
C TYR A 202 -4.36 14.07 11.51
N HIS A 203 -4.04 13.64 12.73
CA HIS A 203 -3.19 14.40 13.64
C HIS A 203 -1.81 13.73 13.69
N ALA A 204 -0.83 14.36 13.05
CA ALA A 204 0.59 14.06 13.28
C ALA A 204 0.99 14.68 14.63
N SER A 205 0.96 13.87 15.69
CA SER A 205 1.64 14.20 16.94
C SER A 205 3.11 13.81 16.80
N SER A 206 3.99 14.81 16.79
CA SER A 206 5.42 14.61 17.01
C SER A 206 5.62 13.97 18.38
N ILE A 207 6.22 12.78 18.42
CA ILE A 207 6.76 12.21 19.64
C ILE A 207 7.89 13.14 20.11
N ARG A 208 7.60 13.98 21.11
CA ARG A 208 8.63 14.46 22.03
C ARG A 208 8.43 13.66 23.31
N GLY A 209 9.11 12.52 23.40
CA GLY A 209 9.30 11.85 24.67
C GLY A 209 10.03 12.79 25.61
N ALA A 210 9.44 13.05 26.77
CA ALA A 210 10.12 13.74 27.85
C ALA A 210 11.35 12.92 28.24
N ALA A 211 12.53 13.55 28.22
CA ALA A 211 13.73 12.98 28.80
C ALA A 211 13.44 12.72 30.30
N ARG A 212 13.43 11.45 30.70
CA ARG A 212 13.47 11.05 32.11
C ARG A 212 14.92 10.81 32.47
N ASP A 213 15.32 11.37 33.61
CA ASP A 213 16.66 11.27 34.19
C ASP A 213 17.07 9.81 34.39
N VAL A 214 18.29 9.45 34.00
CA VAL A 214 18.79 8.07 33.86
C VAL A 214 19.44 7.55 35.15
N SER A 215 19.08 8.07 36.33
CA SER A 215 19.78 7.74 37.58
C SER A 215 19.06 6.79 38.55
N ASP A 216 17.83 6.32 38.27
CA ASP A 216 17.06 5.52 39.26
C ASP A 216 16.50 4.16 38.77
N MET A 217 16.93 3.60 37.63
CA MET A 217 16.42 2.32 37.11
C MET A 217 17.28 1.08 37.42
N ALA A 218 18.11 1.11 38.46
CA ALA A 218 18.84 -0.06 38.93
C ALA A 218 18.00 -0.87 39.94
N ALA A 219 16.82 -1.37 39.55
CA ALA A 219 16.10 -2.52 40.15
C ALA A 219 14.65 -2.67 39.63
N SER A 220 14.47 -2.97 38.34
CA SER A 220 13.25 -3.64 37.85
C SER A 220 13.57 -4.30 36.50
N GLY A 221 13.23 -5.57 36.32
CA GLY A 221 13.53 -6.33 35.09
C GLY A 221 13.17 -5.54 33.83
N ALA A 222 14.15 -5.35 32.94
CA ALA A 222 14.03 -4.44 31.81
C ALA A 222 12.83 -4.81 30.92
N VAL A 223 11.83 -3.94 30.89
CA VAL A 223 10.67 -4.04 30.00
C VAL A 223 11.15 -3.65 28.60
N SER A 224 10.91 -4.48 27.59
CA SER A 224 11.19 -4.09 26.20
C SER A 224 10.28 -2.97 25.74
N ASP A 225 10.78 -2.15 24.81
CA ASP A 225 10.01 -1.02 24.25
C ASP A 225 8.73 -1.49 23.55
N PHE A 226 8.84 -2.60 22.79
CA PHE A 226 7.71 -3.24 22.11
C PHE A 226 7.61 -4.73 22.44
N GLU A 227 6.41 -5.30 22.30
CA GLU A 227 6.26 -6.76 22.34
C GLU A 227 6.77 -7.35 21.03
N THR A 228 6.23 -6.90 19.90
CA THR A 228 6.57 -7.40 18.57
C THR A 228 7.04 -6.27 17.65
N VAL A 229 8.16 -6.49 16.97
CA VAL A 229 8.59 -5.65 15.84
C VAL A 229 8.45 -6.42 14.54
N VAL A 230 7.83 -5.79 13.53
CA VAL A 230 7.73 -6.29 12.15
C VAL A 230 8.59 -5.42 11.24
N ILE A 231 9.55 -6.02 10.54
CA ILE A 231 10.43 -5.30 9.61
C ILE A 231 9.82 -5.34 8.21
N GLY A 232 9.44 -4.17 7.70
CA GLY A 232 8.89 -3.94 6.36
C GLY A 232 7.38 -3.69 6.35
N ALA A 233 6.94 -2.54 5.82
CA ALA A 233 5.55 -2.16 5.63
C ALA A 233 5.05 -2.48 4.19
N GLY A 234 5.45 -3.63 3.65
CA GLY A 234 4.77 -4.22 2.49
C GLY A 234 3.43 -4.84 2.87
N VAL A 235 2.65 -5.31 1.89
CA VAL A 235 1.32 -5.90 2.15
C VAL A 235 1.35 -7.06 3.15
N VAL A 236 2.41 -7.86 3.13
CA VAL A 236 2.61 -8.99 4.04
C VAL A 236 2.93 -8.51 5.46
N GLY A 237 3.86 -7.56 5.61
CA GLY A 237 4.24 -7.02 6.91
C GLY A 237 3.09 -6.26 7.58
N LEU A 238 2.34 -5.46 6.81
CA LEU A 238 1.13 -4.79 7.30
C LEU A 238 0.05 -5.78 7.72
N ALA A 239 -0.17 -6.86 6.96
CA ALA A 239 -1.14 -7.89 7.32
C ALA A 239 -0.76 -8.60 8.63
N ILE A 240 0.52 -8.96 8.79
CA ILE A 240 1.02 -9.57 10.03
C ILE A 240 0.85 -8.60 11.21
N ALA A 241 1.32 -7.37 11.06
CA ALA A 241 1.30 -6.38 12.13
C ALA A 241 -0.15 -6.07 12.58
N ALA A 242 -1.06 -5.86 11.63
CA ALA A 242 -2.47 -5.61 11.93
C ALA A 242 -3.12 -6.80 12.67
N GLU A 243 -2.82 -8.04 12.27
CA GLU A 243 -3.35 -9.22 12.94
C GLU A 243 -2.84 -9.36 14.38
N LEU A 244 -1.55 -9.13 14.60
CA LEU A 244 -0.94 -9.20 15.93
C LEU A 244 -1.43 -8.07 16.85
N ALA A 245 -1.56 -6.85 16.33
CA ALA A 245 -2.08 -5.72 17.10
C ALA A 245 -3.55 -5.92 17.49
N GLU A 246 -4.38 -6.45 16.59
CA GLU A 246 -5.78 -6.78 16.91
C GLU A 246 -5.93 -7.93 17.92
N ALA A 247 -4.90 -8.77 18.05
CA ALA A 247 -4.80 -9.76 19.12
C ALA A 247 -4.38 -9.15 20.47
N GLY A 248 -4.16 -7.83 20.52
CA GLY A 248 -3.83 -7.07 21.73
C GLY A 248 -2.33 -6.89 21.99
N GLN A 249 -1.46 -7.25 21.03
CA GLN A 249 -0.02 -7.08 21.19
C GLN A 249 0.41 -5.62 20.98
N ASN A 250 1.47 -5.21 21.68
CA ASN A 250 2.17 -3.95 21.39
C ASN A 250 3.10 -4.12 20.18
N VAL A 251 2.68 -3.64 19.01
CA VAL A 251 3.35 -3.89 17.72
C VAL A 251 3.92 -2.61 17.10
N LEU A 252 5.18 -2.66 16.69
CA LEU A 252 5.81 -1.65 15.83
C LEU A 252 6.16 -2.24 14.46
N VAL A 253 5.80 -1.53 13.39
CA VAL A 253 6.35 -1.76 12.05
C VAL A 253 7.51 -0.80 11.80
N VAL A 254 8.65 -1.32 11.35
CA VAL A 254 9.81 -0.51 10.93
C VAL A 254 9.93 -0.54 9.41
N GLU A 255 9.85 0.62 8.77
CA GLU A 255 9.90 0.79 7.32
C GLU A 255 10.95 1.82 6.90
N ARG A 256 11.87 1.41 6.01
CA ARG A 256 12.95 2.28 5.53
C ARG A 256 12.46 3.43 4.66
N HIS A 257 11.32 3.22 3.99
CA HIS A 257 10.74 4.18 3.07
C HIS A 257 9.82 5.18 3.78
N SER A 258 9.44 6.23 3.05
CA SER A 258 8.58 7.31 3.56
C SER A 258 7.12 6.92 3.74
N THR A 259 6.71 5.79 3.18
CA THR A 259 5.33 5.29 3.20
C THR A 259 5.36 3.78 2.94
N PHE A 260 4.21 3.13 3.12
CA PHE A 260 4.06 1.69 2.93
C PHE A 260 4.12 1.28 1.45
N GLY A 261 4.45 0.01 1.21
CA GLY A 261 4.16 -0.67 -0.05
C GLY A 261 4.96 -0.24 -1.29
N ILE A 262 5.99 0.60 -1.17
CA ILE A 262 6.61 1.25 -2.34
C ILE A 262 7.50 0.34 -3.22
N GLU A 263 7.78 -0.89 -2.77
CA GLU A 263 8.57 -1.88 -3.53
C GLU A 263 7.68 -2.89 -4.26
N THR A 264 7.90 -4.20 -4.09
CA THR A 264 7.16 -5.27 -4.77
C THR A 264 5.64 -5.16 -4.58
N SER A 265 5.17 -4.66 -3.44
CA SER A 265 3.73 -4.57 -3.14
C SER A 265 2.96 -3.55 -3.99
N SER A 266 3.64 -2.54 -4.57
CA SER A 266 3.06 -1.58 -5.53
C SER A 266 3.41 -1.89 -6.99
N ARG A 267 4.21 -2.93 -7.23
CA ARG A 267 4.78 -3.26 -8.55
C ARG A 267 4.48 -4.71 -8.92
N ASN A 268 3.21 -5.06 -8.92
CA ASN A 268 2.69 -6.37 -9.28
C ASN A 268 1.44 -6.24 -10.16
N SER A 269 0.82 -7.36 -10.54
CA SER A 269 -0.35 -7.37 -11.41
C SER A 269 -1.69 -7.13 -10.69
N GLU A 270 -1.67 -7.00 -9.35
CA GLU A 270 -2.85 -6.80 -8.51
C GLU A 270 -3.93 -7.89 -8.63
N VAL A 271 -3.52 -9.11 -9.02
CA VAL A 271 -4.43 -10.24 -9.20
C VAL A 271 -4.71 -10.93 -7.87
N ILE A 272 -5.99 -11.17 -7.61
CA ILE A 272 -6.47 -12.14 -6.61
C ILE A 272 -6.47 -13.52 -7.28
N HIS A 273 -5.43 -14.33 -7.00
CA HIS A 273 -5.25 -15.63 -7.63
C HIS A 273 -6.17 -16.72 -7.05
N ALA A 274 -6.67 -17.60 -7.91
CA ALA A 274 -7.54 -18.71 -7.49
C ALA A 274 -6.82 -19.90 -6.80
N GLY A 275 -5.49 -20.03 -6.94
CA GLY A 275 -4.74 -21.20 -6.40
C GLY A 275 -4.41 -22.30 -7.41
N ILE A 276 -4.46 -22.00 -8.72
CA ILE A 276 -4.48 -23.00 -9.80
C ILE A 276 -3.12 -23.66 -10.10
N TYR A 277 -2.02 -22.89 -10.09
CA TYR A 277 -0.75 -23.36 -10.69
C TYR A 277 0.20 -24.03 -9.69
N TYR A 278 -0.01 -23.83 -8.39
CA TYR A 278 0.98 -24.15 -7.36
C TYR A 278 1.03 -25.66 -7.07
N PRO A 279 2.22 -26.23 -6.74
CA PRO A 279 2.33 -27.63 -6.38
C PRO A 279 1.37 -28.01 -5.23
N PRO A 280 0.59 -29.10 -5.34
CA PRO A 280 -0.29 -29.52 -4.27
C PRO A 280 0.46 -29.75 -2.95
N GLY A 281 -0.14 -29.29 -1.85
CA GLY A 281 0.46 -29.38 -0.52
C GLY A 281 1.47 -28.28 -0.17
N SER A 282 1.94 -27.50 -1.15
CA SER A 282 2.81 -26.33 -0.93
C SER A 282 2.15 -25.25 -0.06
N LEU A 283 2.96 -24.45 0.63
CA LEU A 283 2.50 -23.26 1.33
C LEU A 283 1.86 -22.27 0.37
N ARG A 284 2.42 -22.07 -0.83
CA ARG A 284 1.80 -21.23 -1.87
C ARG A 284 0.38 -21.70 -2.20
N ALA A 285 0.16 -23.00 -2.43
CA ALA A 285 -1.17 -23.53 -2.73
C ALA A 285 -2.16 -23.28 -1.58
N LYS A 286 -1.79 -23.73 -0.37
CA LYS A 286 -2.64 -23.65 0.83
C LYS A 286 -3.00 -22.20 1.17
N LEU A 287 -1.98 -21.34 1.29
CA LEU A 287 -2.17 -19.95 1.70
C LEU A 287 -2.81 -19.09 0.60
N CYS A 288 -2.64 -19.43 -0.68
CA CYS A 288 -3.35 -18.73 -1.76
C CYS A 288 -4.85 -19.00 -1.73
N VAL A 289 -5.27 -20.26 -1.58
CA VAL A 289 -6.70 -20.63 -1.59
C VAL A 289 -7.40 -20.03 -0.37
N GLU A 290 -6.82 -20.19 0.81
CA GLU A 290 -7.32 -19.58 2.04
C GLU A 290 -7.29 -18.04 1.97
N GLY A 291 -6.16 -17.48 1.52
CA GLY A 291 -5.95 -16.04 1.41
C GLY A 291 -6.93 -15.36 0.46
N LYS A 292 -7.26 -15.99 -0.68
CA LYS A 292 -8.26 -15.51 -1.63
C LYS A 292 -9.63 -15.28 -0.97
N GLU A 293 -10.12 -16.25 -0.21
CA GLU A 293 -11.42 -16.15 0.48
C GLU A 293 -11.39 -15.05 1.55
N ARG A 294 -10.31 -15.02 2.35
CA ARG A 294 -10.10 -13.96 3.36
C ARG A 294 -10.01 -12.57 2.73
N LEU A 295 -9.35 -12.44 1.58
CA LEU A 295 -9.14 -11.17 0.90
C LEU A 295 -10.45 -10.61 0.32
N TYR A 296 -11.30 -11.46 -0.27
CA TYR A 296 -12.63 -11.02 -0.70
C TYR A 296 -13.51 -10.61 0.48
N ALA A 297 -13.47 -11.37 1.58
CA ALA A 297 -14.21 -11.03 2.79
C ALA A 297 -13.71 -9.72 3.42
N PHE A 298 -12.38 -9.52 3.45
CA PHE A 298 -11.75 -8.27 3.87
C PHE A 298 -12.22 -7.11 3.00
N ALA A 299 -12.13 -7.26 1.68
CA ALA A 299 -12.48 -6.19 0.75
C ALA A 299 -13.94 -5.76 0.89
N ALA A 300 -14.85 -6.72 1.07
CA ALA A 300 -16.26 -6.43 1.35
C ALA A 300 -16.45 -5.69 2.68
N ARG A 301 -15.73 -6.11 3.74
CA ARG A 301 -15.84 -5.50 5.08
C ARG A 301 -15.28 -4.07 5.14
N TYR A 302 -14.16 -3.82 4.49
CA TYR A 302 -13.42 -2.55 4.56
C TYR A 302 -13.59 -1.69 3.31
N ASN A 303 -14.52 -2.05 2.42
CA ASN A 303 -14.82 -1.35 1.17
C ASN A 303 -13.57 -1.12 0.29
N VAL A 304 -12.69 -2.13 0.23
CA VAL A 304 -11.54 -2.11 -0.68
C VAL A 304 -12.03 -2.46 -2.08
N PRO A 305 -11.73 -1.64 -3.11
CA PRO A 305 -12.16 -1.93 -4.48
C PRO A 305 -11.61 -3.27 -4.96
N VAL A 306 -12.52 -4.15 -5.39
CA VAL A 306 -12.21 -5.43 -6.02
C VAL A 306 -13.11 -5.66 -7.21
N HIS A 307 -12.60 -6.34 -8.22
CA HIS A 307 -13.39 -6.78 -9.37
C HIS A 307 -13.11 -8.25 -9.66
N ARG A 308 -14.10 -9.11 -9.39
CA ARG A 308 -14.06 -10.54 -9.70
C ARG A 308 -14.34 -10.77 -11.19
N CYS A 309 -13.42 -10.28 -12.01
CA CYS A 309 -13.49 -10.32 -13.47
C CYS A 309 -13.27 -11.72 -14.05
N GLY A 310 -12.81 -12.68 -13.26
CA GLY A 310 -12.45 -14.01 -13.74
C GLY A 310 -11.18 -14.02 -14.60
N LYS A 311 -10.73 -15.23 -14.93
CA LYS A 311 -9.55 -15.45 -15.77
C LYS A 311 -9.77 -16.60 -16.72
N LEU A 312 -9.46 -16.39 -18.00
CA LEU A 312 -9.40 -17.43 -19.01
C LEU A 312 -7.97 -17.96 -19.15
N LEU A 313 -7.81 -19.24 -18.89
CA LEU A 313 -6.64 -20.01 -19.28
C LEU A 313 -6.84 -20.47 -20.72
N VAL A 314 -6.01 -20.04 -21.66
CA VAL A 314 -6.24 -20.29 -23.10
C VAL A 314 -5.14 -21.15 -23.72
N ALA A 315 -5.53 -22.26 -24.34
CA ALA A 315 -4.71 -23.03 -25.25
C ALA A 315 -4.87 -22.46 -26.66
N THR A 316 -3.77 -22.04 -27.28
CA THR A 316 -3.71 -21.43 -28.61
C THR A 316 -3.37 -22.43 -29.71
N ALA A 317 -2.92 -23.63 -29.35
CA ALA A 317 -2.68 -24.76 -30.25
C ALA A 317 -3.12 -26.08 -29.61
N GLU A 318 -3.45 -27.08 -30.45
CA GLU A 318 -3.90 -28.42 -30.00
C GLU A 318 -2.90 -29.09 -29.05
N SER A 319 -1.60 -28.88 -29.29
CA SER A 319 -0.53 -29.41 -28.44
C SER A 319 -0.54 -28.88 -27.00
N GLU A 320 -1.27 -27.78 -26.73
CA GLU A 320 -1.35 -27.14 -25.42
C GLU A 320 -2.55 -27.65 -24.58
N ILE A 321 -3.45 -28.46 -25.15
CA ILE A 321 -4.65 -28.94 -24.45
C ILE A 321 -4.30 -29.84 -23.26
N ALA A 322 -3.34 -30.76 -23.44
CA ALA A 322 -2.87 -31.62 -22.35
C ALA A 322 -2.28 -30.83 -21.18
N GLN A 323 -1.65 -29.68 -21.46
CA GLN A 323 -1.14 -28.79 -20.42
C GLN A 323 -2.27 -28.08 -19.66
N LEU A 324 -3.32 -27.65 -20.36
CA LEU A 324 -4.53 -27.09 -19.76
C LEU A 324 -5.20 -28.11 -18.81
N GLU A 325 -5.34 -29.36 -19.25
CA GLU A 325 -5.87 -30.48 -18.44
C GLU A 325 -5.03 -30.74 -17.18
N ALA A 326 -3.70 -30.75 -17.31
CA ALA A 326 -2.81 -30.91 -16.17
C ALA A 326 -2.95 -29.76 -15.15
N ILE A 327 -3.19 -28.54 -15.62
CA ILE A 327 -3.45 -27.38 -14.76
C ILE A 327 -4.79 -27.52 -14.04
N GLU A 328 -5.84 -28.00 -14.70
CA GLU A 328 -7.14 -28.26 -14.08
C GLU A 328 -7.06 -29.33 -12.99
N ALA A 329 -6.37 -30.45 -13.28
CA ALA A 329 -6.18 -31.52 -12.31
C ALA A 329 -5.42 -31.01 -11.06
N LYS A 330 -4.41 -30.16 -11.27
CA LYS A 330 -3.67 -29.52 -10.18
C LYS A 330 -4.54 -28.56 -9.38
N ALA A 331 -5.37 -27.76 -10.05
CA ALA A 331 -6.31 -26.85 -9.40
C ALA A 331 -7.29 -27.62 -8.51
N ALA A 332 -7.85 -28.73 -9.01
CA ALA A 332 -8.72 -29.62 -8.24
C ALA A 332 -8.00 -30.18 -6.99
N ALA A 333 -6.75 -30.62 -7.14
CA ALA A 333 -5.93 -31.09 -6.01
C ALA A 333 -5.63 -30.00 -4.96
N ASN A 334 -5.66 -28.72 -5.37
CA ASN A 334 -5.52 -27.56 -4.47
C ASN A 334 -6.86 -27.14 -3.83
N GLY A 335 -7.98 -27.80 -4.16
CA GLY A 335 -9.31 -27.42 -3.66
C GLY A 335 -9.99 -26.31 -4.47
N VAL A 336 -9.53 -26.03 -5.69
CA VAL A 336 -10.15 -25.07 -6.61
C VAL A 336 -11.17 -25.82 -7.49
N SER A 337 -12.43 -25.83 -7.05
CA SER A 337 -13.50 -26.62 -7.68
C SER A 337 -14.42 -25.82 -8.61
N ASP A 338 -14.15 -24.52 -8.81
CA ASP A 338 -15.03 -23.61 -9.56
C ASP A 338 -14.61 -23.41 -11.02
N LEU A 339 -13.58 -24.11 -11.49
CA LEU A 339 -13.13 -24.04 -12.88
C LEU A 339 -14.19 -24.57 -13.84
N LYS A 340 -14.31 -23.92 -15.00
CA LYS A 340 -15.26 -24.29 -16.06
C LYS A 340 -14.53 -24.42 -17.38
N ARG A 341 -14.49 -25.62 -17.95
CA ARG A 341 -14.00 -25.83 -19.32
C ARG A 341 -14.96 -25.14 -20.30
N LEU A 342 -14.40 -24.45 -21.28
CA LEU A 342 -15.12 -23.73 -22.32
C LEU A 342 -14.67 -24.19 -23.70
N THR A 343 -15.63 -24.25 -24.61
CA THR A 343 -15.43 -24.40 -26.05
C THR A 343 -14.94 -23.08 -26.67
N PRO A 344 -14.25 -23.10 -27.83
CA PRO A 344 -13.86 -21.88 -28.53
C PRO A 344 -15.01 -20.91 -28.82
N ASP A 345 -16.21 -21.43 -29.11
CA ASP A 345 -17.38 -20.60 -29.37
C ASP A 345 -17.92 -19.93 -28.11
N GLU A 346 -17.85 -20.59 -26.95
CA GLU A 346 -18.16 -19.97 -25.66
C GLU A 346 -17.16 -18.86 -25.33
N VAL A 347 -15.87 -19.10 -25.57
CA VAL A 347 -14.83 -18.07 -25.38
C VAL A 347 -15.10 -16.88 -26.29
N ARG A 348 -15.39 -17.09 -27.58
CA ARG A 348 -15.68 -16.00 -28.53
C ARG A 348 -16.92 -15.18 -28.15
N ARG A 349 -17.91 -15.79 -27.49
CA ARG A 349 -19.07 -15.06 -26.95
C ARG A 349 -18.70 -14.20 -25.74
N LEU A 350 -17.78 -14.67 -24.89
CA LEU A 350 -17.31 -13.92 -23.72
C LEU A 350 -16.31 -12.82 -24.09
N GLU A 351 -15.34 -13.17 -24.94
CA GLU A 351 -14.19 -12.39 -25.36
C GLU A 351 -13.99 -12.51 -26.89
N PRO A 352 -14.68 -11.67 -27.70
CA PRO A 352 -14.69 -11.79 -29.16
C PRO A 352 -13.33 -11.71 -29.85
N ASP A 353 -12.40 -10.98 -29.24
CA ASP A 353 -11.03 -10.76 -29.72
C ASP A 353 -10.06 -11.89 -29.33
N VAL A 354 -10.47 -12.80 -28.44
CA VAL A 354 -9.63 -13.92 -28.00
C VAL A 354 -9.73 -15.09 -28.99
N ARG A 355 -8.57 -15.68 -29.30
CA ARG A 355 -8.43 -16.90 -30.10
C ARG A 355 -7.84 -18.01 -29.25
N CYS A 356 -8.45 -19.18 -29.32
CA CYS A 356 -8.03 -20.39 -28.64
C CYS A 356 -8.61 -21.63 -29.34
N VAL A 357 -7.98 -22.79 -29.13
CA VAL A 357 -8.53 -24.11 -29.47
C VAL A 357 -9.26 -24.76 -28.28
N ALA A 358 -8.89 -24.38 -27.05
CA ALA A 358 -9.58 -24.75 -25.82
C ALA A 358 -9.31 -23.69 -24.74
N ALA A 359 -10.22 -23.55 -23.76
CA ALA A 359 -9.98 -22.68 -22.63
C ALA A 359 -10.66 -23.15 -21.35
N THR A 360 -10.19 -22.65 -20.22
CA THR A 360 -10.80 -22.87 -18.91
C THR A 360 -11.00 -21.54 -18.21
N LEU A 361 -12.23 -21.27 -17.79
CA LEU A 361 -12.58 -20.12 -16.97
C LEU A 361 -12.33 -20.43 -15.49
N SER A 362 -11.58 -19.56 -14.83
CA SER A 362 -11.50 -19.45 -13.37
C SER A 362 -12.34 -18.26 -12.91
N PRO A 363 -13.58 -18.49 -12.43
CA PRO A 363 -14.50 -17.41 -12.10
C PRO A 363 -14.17 -16.72 -10.77
N SER A 364 -13.48 -17.38 -9.82
CA SER A 364 -13.07 -16.74 -8.56
C SER A 364 -11.81 -15.87 -8.67
N THR A 365 -11.08 -15.91 -9.80
CA THR A 365 -9.97 -14.98 -10.04
C THR A 365 -10.51 -13.55 -10.16
N GLY A 366 -9.77 -12.57 -9.65
CA GLY A 366 -10.14 -11.16 -9.75
C GLY A 366 -8.94 -10.24 -9.65
N ILE A 367 -9.23 -8.95 -9.52
CA ILE A 367 -8.26 -7.88 -9.28
C ILE A 367 -8.68 -7.07 -8.05
N ILE A 368 -7.71 -6.40 -7.43
CA ILE A 368 -7.89 -5.56 -6.24
C ILE A 368 -7.14 -4.24 -6.42
N ASP A 369 -7.63 -3.15 -5.83
CA ASP A 369 -6.79 -1.98 -5.60
C ASP A 369 -5.80 -2.28 -4.47
N GLY A 370 -4.56 -2.59 -4.83
CA GLY A 370 -3.51 -3.00 -3.89
C GLY A 370 -3.11 -1.88 -2.93
N HIS A 371 -3.17 -0.62 -3.36
CA HIS A 371 -2.86 0.52 -2.51
C HIS A 371 -3.96 0.74 -1.47
N ALA A 372 -5.24 0.73 -1.89
CA ALA A 372 -6.38 0.81 -0.97
C ALA A 372 -6.40 -0.38 0.01
N PHE A 373 -6.01 -1.58 -0.43
CA PHE A 373 -5.87 -2.73 0.44
C PHE A 373 -4.81 -2.51 1.54
N MET A 374 -3.61 -2.06 1.16
CA MET A 374 -2.54 -1.78 2.12
C MET A 374 -2.89 -0.62 3.06
N ALA A 375 -3.52 0.45 2.55
CA ALA A 375 -4.01 1.55 3.38
C ALA A 375 -5.04 1.08 4.42
N ALA A 376 -5.93 0.15 4.04
CA ALA A 376 -6.87 -0.45 4.98
C ALA A 376 -6.17 -1.32 6.05
N LEU A 377 -5.09 -2.04 5.70
CA LEU A 377 -4.28 -2.80 6.66
C LEU A 377 -3.52 -1.88 7.62
N GLU A 378 -2.91 -0.81 7.10
CA GLU A 378 -2.29 0.24 7.92
C GLU A 378 -3.31 0.83 8.91
N ALA A 379 -4.49 1.22 8.42
CA ALA A 379 -5.54 1.76 9.28
C ALA A 379 -5.98 0.76 10.36
N ARG A 380 -6.05 -0.55 10.05
CA ARG A 380 -6.35 -1.60 11.04
C ARG A 380 -5.28 -1.69 12.11
N LEU A 381 -4.01 -1.72 11.73
CA LEU A 381 -2.88 -1.71 12.66
C LEU A 381 -2.95 -0.52 13.61
N LEU A 382 -3.10 0.70 13.06
CA LEU A 382 -3.15 1.94 13.86
C LEU A 382 -4.37 1.98 14.79
N ASN A 383 -5.55 1.54 14.31
CA ASN A 383 -6.76 1.48 15.13
C ASN A 383 -6.68 0.45 16.26
N ALA A 384 -5.86 -0.59 16.09
CA ALA A 384 -5.58 -1.57 17.14
C ALA A 384 -4.49 -1.11 18.12
N GLY A 385 -3.96 0.11 17.97
CA GLY A 385 -2.95 0.69 18.84
C GLY A 385 -1.51 0.35 18.46
N GLY A 386 -1.28 -0.31 17.32
CA GLY A 386 0.07 -0.51 16.80
C GLY A 386 0.64 0.75 16.15
N GLU A 387 1.95 0.77 15.96
CA GLU A 387 2.71 1.91 15.48
C GLU A 387 3.48 1.59 14.20
N ILE A 388 3.82 2.62 13.42
CA ILE A 388 4.71 2.51 12.25
C ILE A 388 5.78 3.60 12.31
N ALA A 389 7.04 3.19 12.24
CA ALA A 389 8.19 4.06 12.06
C ALA A 389 8.64 4.04 10.59
N TYR A 390 8.22 5.06 9.83
CA TYR A 390 8.73 5.32 8.48
C TYR A 390 10.12 5.96 8.52
N HIS A 391 10.81 6.00 7.38
CA HIS A 391 12.18 6.53 7.26
C HIS A 391 13.15 5.89 8.27
N SER A 392 12.95 4.61 8.56
CA SER A 392 13.62 3.88 9.63
C SER A 392 14.14 2.57 9.08
N GLU A 393 15.45 2.49 8.85
CA GLU A 393 16.09 1.30 8.32
C GLU A 393 16.74 0.48 9.45
N VAL A 394 16.40 -0.79 9.55
CA VAL A 394 17.13 -1.72 10.42
C VAL A 394 18.50 -1.99 9.81
N VAL A 395 19.56 -1.62 10.53
CA VAL A 395 20.96 -1.76 10.11
C VAL A 395 21.75 -2.77 10.98
N GLY A 396 21.21 -3.17 12.12
CA GLY A 396 21.80 -4.17 13.00
C GLY A 396 20.76 -4.82 13.89
N ILE A 397 20.99 -6.08 14.25
CA ILE A 397 20.16 -6.85 15.18
C ILE A 397 21.12 -7.63 16.10
N SER A 398 20.87 -7.59 17.40
CA SER A 398 21.62 -8.34 18.41
C SER A 398 20.68 -8.91 19.46
N ALA A 399 21.22 -9.78 20.33
CA ALA A 399 20.46 -10.33 21.44
C ALA A 399 20.01 -9.21 22.39
N GLY A 400 18.72 -9.23 22.74
CA GLY A 400 18.12 -8.35 23.74
C GLY A 400 18.14 -8.98 25.14
N SER A 401 17.31 -8.44 26.04
CA SER A 401 17.09 -9.05 27.37
C SER A 401 16.30 -10.36 27.23
N GLY A 402 16.75 -11.41 27.94
CA GLY A 402 16.14 -12.75 27.81
C GLY A 402 16.35 -13.33 26.41
N ASP A 403 15.28 -13.86 25.82
CA ASP A 403 15.24 -14.32 24.41
C ASP A 403 14.77 -13.23 23.44
N GLY A 404 14.77 -11.95 23.85
CA GLY A 404 14.38 -10.82 23.01
C GLY A 404 15.47 -10.33 22.06
N PHE A 405 15.19 -9.21 21.38
CA PHE A 405 16.04 -8.60 20.35
C PHE A 405 16.31 -7.13 20.65
N ARG A 406 17.48 -6.66 20.24
CA ARG A 406 17.84 -5.25 20.16
C ARG A 406 18.13 -4.90 18.71
N LEU A 407 17.45 -3.89 18.18
CA LEU A 407 17.56 -3.44 16.80
C LEU A 407 18.24 -2.08 16.77
N SER A 408 19.23 -1.93 15.89
CA SER A 408 19.81 -0.63 15.53
C SER A 408 19.07 -0.07 14.31
N ILE A 409 18.43 1.08 14.49
CA ILE A 409 17.59 1.75 13.49
C ILE A 409 18.30 3.02 13.01
N SER A 410 18.60 3.07 11.71
CA SER A 410 19.10 4.28 11.07
C SER A 410 17.95 5.13 10.55
N SER A 411 17.92 6.40 10.94
CA SER A 411 16.97 7.39 10.44
C SER A 411 17.66 8.74 10.28
N ALA A 412 17.56 9.34 9.09
CA ALA A 412 18.19 10.62 8.75
C ALA A 412 19.71 10.72 9.05
N GLY A 413 20.42 9.57 9.07
CA GLY A 413 21.86 9.49 9.36
C GLY A 413 22.20 9.25 10.83
N ASP A 414 21.23 9.37 11.73
CA ASP A 414 21.38 9.02 13.14
C ASP A 414 21.03 7.54 13.36
N ILE A 415 21.66 6.91 14.35
CA ILE A 415 21.36 5.55 14.78
C ILE A 415 20.72 5.62 16.17
N SER A 416 19.56 4.99 16.29
CA SER A 416 18.85 4.77 17.55
C SER A 416 18.72 3.27 17.82
N GLU A 417 18.48 2.91 19.07
CA GLU A 417 18.21 1.53 19.45
C GLU A 417 16.77 1.35 19.88
N LEU A 418 16.24 0.16 19.59
CA LEU A 418 14.92 -0.29 20.00
C LEU A 418 15.01 -1.74 20.48
N SER A 419 14.28 -2.09 21.53
CA SER A 419 14.16 -3.48 22.01
C SER A 419 12.78 -4.07 21.78
N CYS A 420 12.72 -5.37 21.49
CA CYS A 420 11.46 -6.12 21.41
C CYS A 420 11.60 -7.57 21.88
N MET A 421 10.49 -8.22 22.22
CA MET A 421 10.49 -9.65 22.60
C MET A 421 10.36 -10.58 21.39
N ARG A 422 9.57 -10.17 20.40
CA ARG A 422 9.25 -10.93 19.19
C ARG A 422 9.68 -10.13 17.96
N LEU A 423 10.19 -10.83 16.96
CA LEU A 423 10.68 -10.21 15.74
C LEU A 423 10.19 -10.95 14.50
N VAL A 424 9.60 -10.21 13.56
CA VAL A 424 9.17 -10.73 12.26
C VAL A 424 9.97 -10.05 11.15
N ASN A 425 10.69 -10.83 10.37
CA ASN A 425 11.36 -10.36 9.16
C ASN A 425 10.43 -10.55 7.94
N ALA A 426 9.74 -9.47 7.56
CA ALA A 426 8.87 -9.38 6.38
C ALA A 426 9.45 -8.43 5.30
N ALA A 427 10.77 -8.28 5.26
CA ALA A 427 11.45 -7.22 4.51
C ALA A 427 11.52 -7.44 2.98
N GLY A 428 10.79 -8.40 2.42
CA GLY A 428 10.71 -8.66 0.98
C GLY A 428 12.09 -8.84 0.32
N LEU A 429 12.48 -7.93 -0.56
CA LEU A 429 13.81 -7.92 -1.21
C LEU A 429 14.96 -7.75 -0.19
N GLY A 430 14.69 -7.20 1.00
CA GLY A 430 15.64 -7.10 2.09
C GLY A 430 15.67 -8.32 3.02
N ALA A 431 14.79 -9.30 2.86
CA ALA A 431 14.59 -10.38 3.83
C ALA A 431 15.88 -11.18 4.10
N SER A 432 16.61 -11.58 3.05
CA SER A 432 17.87 -12.30 3.22
C SER A 432 18.95 -11.46 3.90
N ARG A 433 18.96 -10.13 3.70
CA ARG A 433 19.90 -9.22 4.37
C ARG A 433 19.61 -9.15 5.87
N ILE A 434 18.33 -8.97 6.23
CA ILE A 434 17.88 -8.93 7.63
C ILE A 434 18.12 -10.29 8.31
N GLY A 435 17.81 -11.40 7.65
CA GLY A 435 18.04 -12.74 8.20
C GLY A 435 19.52 -12.98 8.55
N ARG A 436 20.45 -12.48 7.74
CA ARG A 436 21.90 -12.58 8.03
C ARG A 436 22.38 -11.73 9.22
N MET A 437 21.54 -10.84 9.76
CA MET A 437 21.83 -10.10 10.98
C MET A 437 21.49 -10.90 12.25
N ILE A 438 20.83 -12.05 12.12
CA ILE A 438 20.40 -12.88 13.25
C ILE A 438 21.45 -13.94 13.55
N GLU A 439 21.76 -14.11 14.84
CA GLU A 439 22.56 -15.23 15.33
C GLU A 439 21.68 -16.47 15.52
N TYR A 440 21.95 -17.52 14.76
CA TYR A 440 21.15 -18.74 14.74
C TYR A 440 21.73 -19.83 15.65
N ARG A 441 20.85 -20.53 16.39
CA ARG A 441 21.27 -21.58 17.35
C ARG A 441 21.43 -22.95 16.70
N ASN A 442 20.77 -23.20 15.57
CA ASN A 442 20.89 -24.46 14.84
C ASN A 442 22.11 -24.42 13.90
N ALA A 443 23.11 -25.25 14.19
CA ALA A 443 24.41 -25.27 13.49
C ALA A 443 24.41 -25.60 11.98
N GLY A 444 23.24 -25.95 11.41
CA GLY A 444 23.08 -26.20 9.97
C GLY A 444 22.11 -25.26 9.26
N TYR A 445 21.53 -24.28 9.97
CA TYR A 445 20.58 -23.37 9.37
C TYR A 445 21.29 -22.37 8.45
N THR A 446 20.80 -22.25 7.22
CA THR A 446 21.29 -21.27 6.24
C THR A 446 20.15 -20.34 5.85
N VAL A 447 20.41 -19.03 5.90
CA VAL A 447 19.45 -18.02 5.44
C VAL A 447 19.24 -18.16 3.94
N PRO A 448 17.99 -18.27 3.46
CA PRO A 448 17.71 -18.33 2.02
C PRO A 448 18.27 -17.11 1.28
N GLY A 449 19.00 -17.37 0.20
CA GLY A 449 19.60 -16.33 -0.65
C GLY A 449 18.56 -15.59 -1.49
N LEU A 450 18.81 -14.32 -1.81
CA LEU A 450 17.97 -13.54 -2.72
C LEU A 450 18.50 -13.63 -4.14
N PHE A 451 17.62 -13.93 -5.09
CA PHE A 451 17.87 -13.90 -6.53
C PHE A 451 16.83 -12.99 -7.19
N PRO A 452 17.10 -11.69 -7.33
CA PRO A 452 16.12 -10.74 -7.86
C PRO A 452 15.69 -11.09 -9.30
N ALA A 453 14.39 -11.17 -9.52
CA ALA A 453 13.82 -11.37 -10.86
C ALA A 453 12.88 -10.22 -11.23
N LYS A 454 13.38 -9.32 -12.07
CA LYS A 454 12.62 -8.21 -12.65
C LYS A 454 11.55 -8.75 -13.62
N GLY A 455 10.41 -8.10 -13.63
CA GLY A 455 9.35 -8.29 -14.61
C GLY A 455 8.95 -6.94 -15.19
N HIS A 456 8.87 -6.87 -16.51
CA HIS A 456 8.48 -5.69 -17.27
C HIS A 456 7.02 -5.77 -17.65
N TYR A 457 6.32 -4.65 -17.54
CA TYR A 457 4.92 -4.52 -17.93
C TYR A 457 4.79 -3.50 -19.06
N PHE A 458 4.01 -3.84 -20.08
CA PHE A 458 3.57 -2.89 -21.10
C PHE A 458 2.10 -2.51 -20.84
N SER A 459 1.77 -1.24 -20.97
CA SER A 459 0.39 -0.77 -21.00
C SER A 459 -0.14 -0.79 -22.44
N LEU A 460 -1.45 -0.88 -22.60
CA LEU A 460 -2.11 -0.73 -23.90
C LEU A 460 -2.53 0.73 -24.11
N ALA A 461 -2.05 1.36 -25.18
CA ALA A 461 -2.43 2.74 -25.56
C ALA A 461 -3.86 2.84 -26.16
N ALA A 462 -4.53 1.70 -26.33
CA ALA A 462 -5.90 1.59 -26.83
C ALA A 462 -6.82 1.05 -25.74
N LYS A 463 -8.14 1.17 -25.96
CA LYS A 463 -9.13 0.53 -25.08
C LYS A 463 -8.91 -0.99 -25.08
N ALA A 464 -8.82 -1.58 -23.89
CA ALA A 464 -8.74 -3.02 -23.74
C ALA A 464 -10.01 -3.70 -24.29
N PRO A 465 -9.90 -4.72 -25.16
CA PRO A 465 -11.06 -5.47 -25.63
C PRO A 465 -11.53 -6.52 -24.61
N PHE A 466 -10.79 -6.73 -23.52
CA PHE A 466 -11.00 -7.84 -22.59
C PHE A 466 -11.88 -7.46 -21.39
N LYS A 467 -12.72 -8.40 -20.96
CA LYS A 467 -13.48 -8.31 -19.69
C LYS A 467 -12.88 -9.20 -18.60
N HIS A 468 -12.22 -10.28 -18.98
CA HIS A 468 -11.52 -11.24 -18.13
C HIS A 468 -10.01 -11.09 -18.28
N LEU A 469 -9.25 -11.58 -17.29
CA LEU A 469 -7.81 -11.76 -17.45
C LEU A 469 -7.54 -12.91 -18.44
N ILE A 470 -6.57 -12.78 -19.35
CA ILE A 470 -6.22 -13.83 -20.31
C ILE A 470 -4.81 -14.33 -20.04
N TYR A 471 -4.70 -15.62 -19.76
CA TYR A 471 -3.46 -16.31 -19.44
C TYR A 471 -3.24 -17.42 -20.47
N PRO A 472 -2.32 -17.24 -21.44
CA PRO A 472 -1.98 -18.31 -22.37
C PRO A 472 -1.32 -19.49 -21.63
N MET A 473 -1.36 -20.66 -22.25
CA MET A 473 -0.59 -21.80 -21.77
C MET A 473 0.91 -21.47 -21.73
N PRO A 474 1.61 -21.78 -20.61
CA PRO A 474 3.04 -21.53 -20.52
C PRO A 474 3.79 -22.31 -21.62
N SER A 475 4.47 -21.63 -22.53
CA SER A 475 5.36 -22.31 -23.48
C SER A 475 6.80 -22.25 -22.96
N PRO A 476 7.61 -23.32 -23.16
CA PRO A 476 9.04 -23.33 -22.80
C PRO A 476 9.83 -22.19 -23.45
N ASP A 477 9.40 -21.77 -24.65
CA ASP A 477 10.05 -20.75 -25.48
C ASP A 477 9.38 -19.37 -25.35
N ALA A 478 8.30 -19.27 -24.56
CA ALA A 478 7.48 -18.07 -24.45
C ALA A 478 7.63 -17.38 -23.10
N LEU A 479 7.64 -16.05 -23.14
CA LEU A 479 7.31 -15.25 -21.98
C LEU A 479 5.82 -15.49 -21.65
N GLY A 480 5.51 -15.82 -20.39
CA GLY A 480 4.12 -15.95 -19.91
C GLY A 480 3.39 -14.61 -19.83
N VAL A 481 3.30 -13.89 -20.97
CA VAL A 481 2.72 -12.56 -21.11
C VAL A 481 1.20 -12.67 -21.04
N HIS A 482 0.69 -12.58 -19.82
CA HIS A 482 -0.74 -12.47 -19.58
C HIS A 482 -1.20 -11.02 -19.70
N VAL A 483 -2.51 -10.86 -19.89
CA VAL A 483 -3.16 -9.56 -19.72
C VAL A 483 -3.78 -9.47 -18.33
N THR A 484 -3.53 -8.35 -17.66
CA THR A 484 -4.30 -7.92 -16.50
C THR A 484 -5.04 -6.65 -16.79
N LEU A 485 -6.11 -6.43 -16.03
CA LEU A 485 -6.90 -5.20 -16.06
C LEU A 485 -6.67 -4.46 -14.75
N ASP A 486 -6.63 -3.14 -14.78
CA ASP A 486 -6.76 -2.35 -13.56
C ASP A 486 -8.23 -2.01 -13.26
N MET A 487 -8.46 -1.34 -12.13
CA MET A 487 -9.81 -0.97 -11.69
C MET A 487 -10.55 -0.02 -12.65
N SER A 488 -9.84 0.64 -13.57
CA SER A 488 -10.43 1.46 -14.64
C SER A 488 -10.72 0.68 -15.92
N GLY A 489 -10.28 -0.58 -15.99
CA GLY A 489 -10.38 -1.44 -17.16
C GLY A 489 -9.24 -1.27 -18.17
N ALA A 490 -8.17 -0.54 -17.82
CA ALA A 490 -7.01 -0.44 -18.70
C ALA A 490 -6.20 -1.74 -18.65
N ALA A 491 -5.73 -2.20 -19.83
CA ALA A 491 -4.98 -3.43 -19.95
C ALA A 491 -3.47 -3.22 -19.75
N ARG A 492 -2.85 -4.17 -19.06
CA ARG A 492 -1.41 -4.30 -18.92
C ARG A 492 -0.99 -5.71 -19.30
N PHE A 493 0.14 -5.82 -19.97
CA PHE A 493 0.71 -7.07 -20.43
C PHE A 493 2.03 -7.33 -19.73
N GLY A 494 2.25 -8.58 -19.37
CA GLY A 494 3.45 -9.04 -18.68
C GLY A 494 3.06 -9.85 -17.45
N PRO A 495 3.91 -9.89 -16.42
CA PRO A 495 5.33 -9.60 -16.50
C PRO A 495 6.13 -10.67 -17.21
N ASP A 496 7.23 -10.29 -17.84
CA ASP A 496 8.32 -11.22 -18.20
C ASP A 496 9.17 -11.61 -16.97
N VAL A 497 10.26 -12.35 -17.24
CA VAL A 497 11.28 -12.68 -16.25
C VAL A 497 12.64 -12.27 -16.77
N TYR A 498 13.28 -11.35 -16.06
CA TYR A 498 14.65 -10.90 -16.29
C TYR A 498 15.45 -11.00 -14.98
N TRP A 499 16.42 -11.89 -14.96
CA TRP A 499 17.29 -12.10 -13.79
C TRP A 499 18.33 -10.99 -13.71
N GLN A 500 18.51 -10.43 -12.51
CA GLN A 500 19.48 -9.37 -12.26
C GLN A 500 20.07 -9.52 -10.87
N ASN A 501 21.27 -8.97 -10.66
CA ASN A 501 21.93 -9.01 -9.36
C ASN A 501 21.53 -7.83 -8.47
N ASP A 502 21.23 -6.68 -9.08
CA ASP A 502 20.91 -5.44 -8.38
C ASP A 502 19.40 -5.19 -8.27
N LEU A 503 19.00 -4.28 -7.38
CA LEU A 503 17.61 -3.87 -7.18
C LEU A 503 17.25 -2.64 -8.04
N ASP A 504 17.61 -2.67 -9.32
CA ASP A 504 17.29 -1.60 -10.27
C ASP A 504 15.89 -1.80 -10.87
N TYR A 505 15.07 -0.75 -10.89
CA TYR A 505 13.72 -0.72 -11.47
C TYR A 505 13.65 -0.08 -12.86
N ALA A 506 14.78 0.36 -13.44
CA ALA A 506 14.81 0.90 -14.79
C ALA A 506 14.22 -0.10 -15.80
N PHE A 507 13.45 0.43 -16.75
CA PHE A 507 12.90 -0.35 -17.84
C PHE A 507 13.98 -0.58 -18.90
N VAL A 508 14.36 -1.83 -19.15
CA VAL A 508 15.51 -2.17 -20.00
C VAL A 508 15.06 -2.79 -21.32
N ALA A 509 15.71 -2.39 -22.41
CA ALA A 509 15.52 -2.95 -23.76
C ALA A 509 14.06 -2.92 -24.25
N ALA A 510 13.43 -1.74 -24.15
CA ALA A 510 12.00 -1.57 -24.42
C ALA A 510 11.57 -2.08 -25.80
N ASP A 511 12.32 -1.77 -26.87
CA ASP A 511 11.90 -2.11 -28.24
C ASP A 511 11.99 -3.62 -28.51
N ALA A 512 13.10 -4.26 -28.17
CA ALA A 512 13.26 -5.71 -28.31
C ALA A 512 12.23 -6.51 -27.47
N ARG A 513 11.90 -6.02 -26.26
CA ARG A 513 10.84 -6.64 -25.44
C ARG A 513 9.46 -6.40 -26.04
N ARG A 514 9.20 -5.22 -26.60
CA ARG A 514 7.91 -4.90 -27.23
C ARG A 514 7.62 -5.86 -28.38
N GLU A 515 8.61 -6.15 -29.22
CA GLU A 515 8.49 -7.13 -30.31
C GLU A 515 8.16 -8.53 -29.78
N THR A 516 8.87 -8.96 -28.74
CA THR A 516 8.65 -10.27 -28.11
C THR A 516 7.27 -10.36 -27.46
N PHE A 517 6.84 -9.32 -26.74
CA PHE A 517 5.50 -9.24 -26.14
C PHE A 517 4.41 -9.24 -27.21
N ALA A 518 4.56 -8.45 -28.26
CA ALA A 518 3.59 -8.39 -29.36
C ALA A 518 3.43 -9.77 -30.03
N LYS A 519 4.54 -10.50 -30.24
CA LYS A 519 4.50 -11.87 -30.77
C LYS A 519 3.71 -12.80 -29.86
N GLU A 520 3.95 -12.80 -28.55
CA GLU A 520 3.24 -13.67 -27.62
C GLU A 520 1.76 -13.30 -27.46
N ILE A 521 1.44 -12.00 -27.39
CA ILE A 521 0.06 -11.51 -27.29
C ILE A 521 -0.73 -11.89 -28.53
N LYS A 522 -0.13 -11.75 -29.74
CA LYS A 522 -0.80 -12.10 -31.02
C LYS A 522 -1.19 -13.57 -31.13
N ARG A 523 -0.66 -14.47 -30.28
CA ARG A 523 -1.10 -15.88 -30.22
C ARG A 523 -2.54 -16.03 -29.75
N TYR A 524 -2.97 -15.21 -28.78
CA TYR A 524 -4.35 -15.23 -28.26
C TYR A 524 -5.17 -14.01 -28.66
N TRP A 525 -4.54 -12.91 -29.10
CA TRP A 525 -5.20 -11.71 -29.60
C TRP A 525 -4.56 -11.22 -30.92
N PRO A 526 -4.86 -11.86 -32.07
CA PRO A 526 -4.21 -11.56 -33.35
C PRO A 526 -4.46 -10.14 -33.87
N SER A 527 -5.55 -9.49 -33.44
CA SER A 527 -5.92 -8.13 -33.80
C SER A 527 -5.22 -7.04 -32.97
N LEU A 528 -4.21 -7.40 -32.14
CA LEU A 528 -3.37 -6.43 -31.44
C LEU A 528 -2.83 -5.38 -32.42
N PRO A 529 -3.17 -4.08 -32.25
CA PRO A 529 -2.69 -3.05 -33.15
C PRO A 529 -1.18 -2.85 -33.03
N ASP A 530 -0.52 -2.63 -34.16
CA ASP A 530 0.92 -2.40 -34.18
C ASP A 530 1.28 -1.12 -33.39
N GLY A 531 2.37 -1.19 -32.63
CA GLY A 531 2.81 -0.08 -31.79
C GLY A 531 1.94 0.22 -30.56
N ALA A 532 0.87 -0.54 -30.28
CA ALA A 532 -0.06 -0.23 -29.19
C ALA A 532 0.49 -0.45 -27.77
N LEU A 533 1.58 -1.20 -27.63
CA LEU A 533 2.19 -1.53 -26.34
C LEU A 533 3.15 -0.44 -25.90
N MET A 534 2.90 0.26 -24.80
CA MET A 534 3.81 1.29 -24.26
C MET A 534 4.50 0.79 -22.99
N PRO A 535 5.82 1.00 -22.80
CA PRO A 535 6.49 0.68 -21.55
C PRO A 535 5.74 1.30 -20.37
N ALA A 536 5.38 0.48 -19.37
CA ALA A 536 4.70 0.95 -18.18
C ALA A 536 5.67 0.98 -17.00
N TYR A 537 5.77 -0.11 -16.25
CA TYR A 537 6.63 -0.21 -15.08
C TYR A 537 7.35 -1.55 -15.04
N THR A 538 8.27 -1.64 -14.09
CA THR A 538 8.89 -2.91 -13.70
C THR A 538 8.61 -3.20 -12.23
N GLY A 539 8.58 -4.48 -11.89
CA GLY A 539 8.57 -4.97 -10.51
C GLY A 539 9.65 -6.03 -10.33
N ILE A 540 10.15 -6.19 -9.11
CA ILE A 540 11.18 -7.18 -8.78
C ILE A 540 10.60 -8.19 -7.80
N ARG A 541 10.71 -9.48 -8.15
CA ARG A 541 10.25 -10.59 -7.32
C ARG A 541 11.38 -11.05 -6.40
N PRO A 542 11.11 -11.26 -5.09
CA PRO A 542 12.11 -11.74 -4.14
C PRO A 542 12.26 -13.26 -4.24
N LYS A 543 12.87 -13.78 -5.32
CA LYS A 543 13.06 -15.24 -5.46
C LYS A 543 14.19 -15.73 -4.57
N ILE A 544 14.09 -16.99 -4.14
CA ILE A 544 15.10 -17.68 -3.33
C ILE A 544 15.77 -18.85 -4.08
N TYR A 545 15.64 -18.83 -5.40
CA TYR A 545 16.21 -19.81 -6.32
C TYR A 545 16.75 -19.08 -7.54
N SER A 546 17.81 -19.63 -8.14
CA SER A 546 18.48 -19.04 -9.30
C SER A 546 17.81 -19.40 -10.62
N GLN A 547 18.21 -18.72 -11.69
CA GLN A 547 17.85 -19.09 -13.06
C GLN A 547 18.24 -20.55 -13.37
N GLY A 548 17.32 -21.30 -13.96
CA GLY A 548 17.52 -22.72 -14.29
C GLY A 548 17.24 -23.69 -13.14
N SER A 549 17.08 -23.19 -11.91
CA SER A 549 16.67 -24.01 -10.77
C SER A 549 15.16 -24.21 -10.74
N SER A 550 14.70 -25.29 -10.09
CA SER A 550 13.29 -25.49 -9.82
C SER A 550 12.73 -24.35 -8.95
N PRO A 551 11.52 -23.83 -9.24
CA PRO A 551 10.90 -22.82 -8.40
C PRO A 551 10.73 -23.31 -6.95
N ALA A 552 11.27 -22.55 -6.01
CA ALA A 552 11.05 -22.78 -4.58
C ALA A 552 9.62 -22.38 -4.16
N ASP A 553 9.17 -22.92 -3.03
CA ASP A 553 7.90 -22.52 -2.40
C ASP A 553 8.05 -21.16 -1.68
N PHE A 554 7.05 -20.74 -0.89
CA PHE A 554 7.28 -19.78 0.18
C PHE A 554 8.08 -20.44 1.31
N GLU A 555 9.06 -19.73 1.84
CA GLU A 555 9.85 -20.17 2.99
C GLU A 555 9.56 -19.28 4.19
N ILE A 556 8.76 -19.78 5.12
CA ILE A 556 8.42 -19.09 6.37
C ILE A 556 8.98 -19.93 7.52
N HIS A 557 10.11 -19.49 8.06
CA HIS A 557 10.89 -20.22 9.06
C HIS A 557 10.64 -19.66 10.46
N GLY A 558 10.40 -20.54 11.42
CA GLY A 558 10.30 -20.20 12.84
C GLY A 558 11.34 -20.95 13.68
N SER A 559 11.16 -20.89 15.00
CA SER A 559 12.09 -21.45 16.00
C SER A 559 12.51 -22.90 15.71
N SER A 560 11.59 -23.74 15.23
CA SER A 560 11.89 -25.14 14.92
C SER A 560 12.95 -25.33 13.83
N GLN A 561 13.04 -24.40 12.87
CA GLN A 561 14.01 -24.46 11.78
C GLN A 561 15.37 -23.90 12.18
N HIS A 562 15.40 -22.73 12.83
CA HIS A 562 16.65 -21.98 13.05
C HIS A 562 17.11 -21.91 14.51
N GLY A 563 16.30 -22.39 15.45
CA GLY A 563 16.62 -22.49 16.88
C GLY A 563 16.52 -21.16 17.63
N VAL A 564 16.00 -20.10 17.01
CA VAL A 564 15.87 -18.76 17.64
C VAL A 564 14.42 -18.59 18.08
N PRO A 565 14.14 -18.56 19.40
CA PRO A 565 12.78 -18.34 19.90
C PRO A 565 12.24 -16.99 19.43
N SER A 566 10.93 -16.87 19.29
CA SER A 566 10.24 -15.58 19.04
C SER A 566 10.69 -14.83 17.78
N PHE A 567 11.42 -15.47 16.86
CA PHE A 567 11.78 -14.95 15.54
C PHE A 567 11.07 -15.74 14.44
N VAL A 568 10.49 -15.03 13.47
CA VAL A 568 9.97 -15.62 12.24
C VAL A 568 10.54 -14.88 11.03
N GLY A 569 11.16 -15.63 10.11
CA GLY A 569 11.71 -15.12 8.86
C GLY A 569 10.89 -15.53 7.64
N LEU A 570 10.48 -14.56 6.82
CA LEU A 570 9.75 -14.80 5.58
C LEU A 570 10.65 -14.54 4.37
N TYR A 571 10.90 -15.57 3.58
CA TYR A 571 11.74 -15.56 2.39
C TYR A 571 10.97 -16.07 1.18
N GLY A 572 11.29 -15.55 -0.01
CA GLY A 572 10.67 -16.08 -1.23
C GLY A 572 9.21 -15.66 -1.45
N ILE A 573 8.70 -14.64 -0.73
CA ILE A 573 7.29 -14.22 -0.82
C ILE A 573 7.03 -13.41 -2.10
N GLU A 574 7.06 -14.10 -3.24
CA GLU A 574 6.65 -13.59 -4.55
C GLU A 574 5.14 -13.84 -4.80
N SER A 575 4.67 -13.88 -6.06
CA SER A 575 3.27 -14.27 -6.34
C SER A 575 2.98 -15.68 -5.82
N PRO A 576 1.86 -15.91 -5.10
CA PRO A 576 0.70 -15.03 -4.90
C PRO A 576 0.68 -14.29 -3.55
N GLY A 577 1.79 -13.69 -3.12
CA GLY A 577 1.94 -13.07 -1.79
C GLY A 577 0.91 -12.00 -1.45
N LEU A 578 0.43 -11.24 -2.44
CA LEU A 578 -0.69 -10.30 -2.27
C LEU A 578 -1.97 -11.05 -1.85
N THR A 579 -2.37 -12.05 -2.64
CA THR A 579 -3.56 -12.88 -2.36
C THR A 579 -3.43 -13.63 -1.04
N ALA A 580 -2.25 -14.15 -0.74
CA ALA A 580 -1.98 -14.97 0.44
C ALA A 580 -1.74 -14.16 1.72
N SER A 581 -1.58 -12.83 1.64
CA SER A 581 -1.11 -11.97 2.74
C SER A 581 -1.84 -12.17 4.07
N LEU A 582 -3.18 -12.22 4.06
CA LEU A 582 -3.99 -12.43 5.27
C LEU A 582 -3.89 -13.86 5.83
N ALA A 583 -3.65 -14.86 4.99
CA ALA A 583 -3.41 -16.23 5.45
C ALA A 583 -1.97 -16.41 5.97
N ILE A 584 -1.00 -15.72 5.35
CA ILE A 584 0.38 -15.63 5.82
C ILE A 584 0.42 -15.01 7.22
N ALA A 585 -0.34 -13.94 7.47
CA ALA A 585 -0.45 -13.31 8.80
C ALA A 585 -0.81 -14.34 9.89
N SER A 586 -1.93 -15.05 9.70
CA SER A 586 -2.38 -16.12 10.60
C SER A 586 -1.38 -17.26 10.74
N TYR A 587 -0.65 -17.58 9.68
CA TYR A 587 0.40 -18.60 9.73
C TYR A 587 1.59 -18.13 10.58
N VAL A 588 2.03 -16.88 10.44
CA VAL A 588 3.11 -16.26 11.22
C VAL A 588 2.74 -16.12 12.69
N ALA A 589 1.53 -15.67 13.00
CA ALA A 589 1.06 -15.56 14.39
C ALA A 589 1.15 -16.90 15.14
N ARG A 590 0.72 -18.01 14.50
CA ARG A 590 0.85 -19.35 15.07
C ARG A 590 2.30 -19.79 15.27
N LEU A 591 3.23 -19.36 14.42
CA LEU A 591 4.65 -19.67 14.58
C LEU A 591 5.31 -18.87 15.71
N LEU A 592 4.81 -17.68 16.03
CA LEU A 592 5.29 -16.86 17.16
C LEU A 592 4.78 -17.37 18.52
N ASP A 593 3.69 -18.14 18.53
CA ASP A 593 3.09 -18.74 19.73
C ASP A 593 3.55 -20.20 19.97
N ALA A 594 4.33 -20.78 19.05
CA ALA A 594 4.84 -22.15 19.12
C ALA A 594 6.29 -22.19 19.63
#